data_AF-A0A2E2ZKX6-F1
#
_entry.id   AF-A0A2E2ZKX6-F1
#
_cell.length_a   1.000
_cell.length_b   1.000
_cell.length_c   1.000
_cell.angle_alpha   90.00
_cell.angle_beta   90.00
_cell.angle_gamma   90.00
#
_symmetry.space_group_name_H-M   'P 1'
#
loop_
_entity.id
_entity.type
_entity.pdbx_description
1 polymer ?
#
loop_
_entity_poly.entity_id
_entity_poly.type
_entity_poly.pdbx_seq_one_letter_code
_entity_poly.pdbx_strand_id
1 'polypeptide(L)'
;MVIQTANPFKPATPRVPIAPRRLKPSLPGPGRNSEANKTRCPKCSSLLRVNFEEAECLNCGFVDYEYSPPESEEQEHNPSLISTGTRYVLRYIGEFPALVEVVTHVKVYRVRNRAVFGVRCPFCGGAMAQSSLSGKRREMREERYKCSSGHRVSLCPNKQGVLGWK
;
A
#
# COMPACT_ATOMS: atom_id res chain seq x y z
N MET A 1 9.80 7.63 61.86
CA MET A 1 10.34 6.58 60.96
C MET A 1 9.56 6.65 59.65
N VAL A 2 10.19 7.10 58.57
CA VAL A 2 9.55 7.20 57.24
C VAL A 2 10.03 6.00 56.42
N ILE A 3 9.12 5.09 56.09
CA ILE A 3 9.41 3.90 55.28
C ILE A 3 9.29 4.32 53.81
N GLN A 4 10.41 4.38 53.10
CA GLN A 4 10.42 4.62 51.65
C GLN A 4 10.00 3.35 50.92
N THR A 5 8.83 3.36 50.31
CA THR A 5 8.38 2.31 49.40
C THR A 5 9.03 2.53 48.02
N ALA A 6 9.79 1.54 47.55
CA ALA A 6 10.39 1.58 46.21
C ALA A 6 9.31 1.58 45.12
N ASN A 7 9.45 2.48 44.16
CA ASN A 7 8.47 2.77 43.11
C ASN A 7 8.36 1.58 42.11
N PRO A 8 7.19 0.97 41.92
CA PRO A 8 7.03 -0.27 41.13
C PRO A 8 7.15 -0.08 39.60
N PHE A 9 7.29 1.15 39.12
CA PHE A 9 7.36 1.50 37.70
C PHE A 9 8.78 1.84 37.21
N LYS A 10 9.82 1.49 37.96
CA LYS A 10 11.19 1.79 37.53
C LYS A 10 11.58 0.90 36.33
N PRO A 11 11.95 1.48 35.17
CA PRO A 11 12.35 0.69 34.01
C PRO A 11 13.60 -0.14 34.33
N ALA A 12 13.62 -1.39 33.84
CA ALA A 12 14.72 -2.32 34.08
C ALA A 12 16.01 -1.78 33.47
N THR A 13 17.06 -1.66 34.29
CA THR A 13 18.39 -1.25 33.81
C THR A 13 18.97 -2.37 32.95
N PRO A 14 19.36 -2.10 31.68
CA PRO A 14 19.93 -3.11 30.82
C PRO A 14 21.25 -3.62 31.41
N ARG A 15 21.43 -4.95 31.43
CA ARG A 15 22.63 -5.61 31.99
C ARG A 15 23.89 -5.41 31.14
N VAL A 16 23.78 -4.80 29.96
CA VAL A 16 24.89 -4.57 29.04
C VAL A 16 24.82 -3.12 28.55
N PRO A 17 25.95 -2.39 28.48
CA PRO A 17 25.99 -1.05 27.92
C PRO A 17 25.53 -1.06 26.46
N ILE A 18 24.46 -0.33 26.14
CA ILE A 18 24.03 -0.11 24.76
C ILE A 18 24.99 0.92 24.17
N ALA A 19 26.02 0.46 23.47
CA ALA A 19 26.88 1.35 22.70
C ALA A 19 26.07 1.92 21.52
N PRO A 20 26.08 3.24 21.29
CA PRO A 20 25.44 3.83 20.12
C PRO A 20 26.11 3.26 18.86
N ARG A 21 25.31 2.61 18.01
CA ARG A 21 25.77 2.06 16.74
C ARG A 21 26.19 3.24 15.85
N ARG A 22 27.51 3.46 15.68
CA ARG A 22 28.01 4.43 14.68
C ARG A 22 27.58 3.93 13.30
N LEU A 23 26.58 4.60 12.72
CA LEU A 23 26.28 4.48 11.29
C LEU A 23 27.49 5.05 10.55
N LYS A 24 28.23 4.20 9.83
CA LYS A 24 29.24 4.68 8.88
C LYS A 24 28.48 5.32 7.72
N PRO A 25 28.84 6.53 7.26
CA PRO A 25 28.31 7.05 6.00
C PRO A 25 28.69 6.07 4.90
N SER A 26 27.69 5.52 4.22
CA SER A 26 27.86 4.64 3.08
C SER A 26 28.59 5.41 1.96
N LEU A 27 29.62 4.80 1.40
CA LEU A 27 30.29 5.25 0.17
C LEU A 27 29.24 5.48 -0.94
N PRO A 28 29.46 6.44 -1.86
CA PRO A 28 28.61 6.56 -3.04
C PRO A 28 28.73 5.27 -3.85
N GLY A 29 27.60 4.55 -3.97
CA GLY A 29 27.51 3.35 -4.77
C GLY A 29 27.76 3.65 -6.25
N PRO A 30 28.18 2.64 -7.04
CA PRO A 30 28.44 2.83 -8.47
C PRO A 30 27.18 3.34 -9.16
N GLY A 31 27.35 4.32 -10.05
CA GLY A 31 26.28 4.91 -10.84
C GLY A 31 25.44 3.81 -11.49
N ARG A 32 24.17 3.76 -11.11
CA ARG A 32 23.23 2.75 -11.60
C ARG A 32 22.73 3.19 -12.97
N ASN A 33 23.08 2.43 -13.99
CA ASN A 33 22.38 2.45 -15.27
C ASN A 33 20.89 2.18 -14.98
N SER A 34 20.02 3.14 -15.26
CA SER A 34 18.58 3.03 -15.05
C SER A 34 17.99 2.09 -16.11
N GLU A 35 18.11 0.79 -15.89
CA GLU A 35 17.23 -0.17 -16.56
C GLU A 35 15.78 0.16 -16.18
N ALA A 36 14.88 0.13 -17.18
CA ALA A 36 13.48 0.48 -16.97
C ALA A 36 12.82 -0.43 -15.92
N ASN A 37 12.02 0.17 -15.03
CA ASN A 37 11.30 -0.54 -13.97
C ASN A 37 10.52 -1.75 -14.51
N LYS A 38 10.65 -2.90 -13.82
CA LYS A 38 9.93 -4.12 -14.20
C LYS A 38 8.44 -3.93 -13.93
N THR A 39 7.61 -4.10 -14.96
CA THR A 39 6.13 -4.04 -14.81
C THR A 39 5.51 -5.41 -14.49
N ARG A 40 6.27 -6.49 -14.68
CA ARG A 40 5.81 -7.88 -14.48
C ARG A 40 6.77 -8.64 -13.57
N CYS A 41 6.19 -9.49 -12.74
CA CYS A 41 6.91 -10.34 -11.81
C CYS A 41 7.72 -11.40 -12.58
N PRO A 42 9.03 -11.54 -12.33
CA PRO A 42 9.86 -12.55 -12.98
C PRO A 42 9.50 -13.98 -12.55
N LYS A 43 8.87 -14.16 -11.38
CA LYS A 43 8.51 -15.49 -10.86
C LYS A 43 7.20 -16.06 -11.42
N CYS A 44 6.20 -15.21 -11.66
CA CYS A 44 4.87 -15.68 -12.03
C CYS A 44 4.18 -14.83 -13.09
N SER A 45 4.90 -13.90 -13.71
CA SER A 45 4.45 -13.04 -14.82
C SER A 45 3.26 -12.13 -14.51
N SER A 46 2.76 -12.12 -13.27
CA SER A 46 1.71 -11.21 -12.83
C SER A 46 2.23 -9.78 -12.75
N LEU A 47 1.34 -8.81 -12.87
CA LEU A 47 1.68 -7.39 -12.86
C LEU A 47 2.22 -6.99 -11.47
N LEU A 48 3.36 -6.30 -11.43
CA LEU A 48 3.93 -5.76 -10.20
C LEU A 48 3.17 -4.51 -9.77
N ARG A 49 2.79 -4.45 -8.50
CA ARG A 49 2.10 -3.30 -7.91
C ARG A 49 3.11 -2.44 -7.19
N VAL A 50 3.21 -1.19 -7.60
CA VAL A 50 4.05 -0.20 -6.94
C VAL A 50 3.40 0.21 -5.62
N ASN A 51 4.11 -0.06 -4.52
CA ASN A 51 3.85 0.45 -3.18
C ASN A 51 4.58 1.81 -2.99
N PHE A 52 4.57 2.35 -1.78
CA PHE A 52 5.20 3.63 -1.46
C PHE A 52 6.69 3.70 -1.86
N GLU A 53 7.45 2.62 -1.65
CA GLU A 53 8.90 2.57 -1.91
C GLU A 53 9.33 1.43 -2.85
N GLU A 54 8.48 0.42 -3.09
CA GLU A 54 8.88 -0.84 -3.71
C GLU A 54 7.80 -1.38 -4.67
N ALA A 55 8.19 -2.13 -5.71
CA ALA A 55 7.26 -2.84 -6.58
C ALA A 55 7.09 -4.31 -6.13
N GLU A 56 5.88 -4.67 -5.67
CA GLU A 56 5.56 -5.99 -5.11
C GLU A 56 4.59 -6.77 -6.01
N CYS A 57 4.82 -8.08 -6.09
CA CYS A 57 3.91 -9.05 -6.68
C CYS A 57 2.93 -9.59 -5.63
N LEU A 58 1.65 -9.19 -5.70
CA LEU A 58 0.62 -9.69 -4.77
C LEU A 58 0.36 -11.21 -4.89
N ASN A 59 0.68 -11.81 -6.05
CA ASN A 59 0.40 -13.21 -6.33
C ASN A 59 1.41 -14.16 -5.68
N CYS A 60 2.72 -13.86 -5.76
CA CYS A 60 3.78 -14.72 -5.23
C CYS A 60 4.68 -14.07 -4.17
N GLY A 61 4.47 -12.79 -3.83
CA GLY A 61 5.25 -12.05 -2.84
C GLY A 61 6.67 -11.67 -3.30
N PHE A 62 6.96 -11.74 -4.60
CA PHE A 62 8.21 -11.19 -5.13
C PHE A 62 8.25 -9.66 -4.97
N VAL A 63 9.36 -9.13 -4.49
CA VAL A 63 9.60 -7.69 -4.35
C VAL A 63 10.78 -7.31 -5.26
N ASP A 64 10.61 -6.25 -6.05
CA ASP A 64 11.67 -5.69 -6.89
C ASP A 64 12.42 -4.59 -6.14
N TYR A 65 13.51 -4.97 -5.48
CA TYR A 65 14.38 -4.02 -4.74
C TYR A 65 15.23 -3.12 -5.67
N GLU A 66 15.21 -3.40 -6.98
CA GLU A 66 15.86 -2.57 -8.00
C GLU A 66 14.92 -1.48 -8.54
N TYR A 67 13.65 -1.47 -8.11
CA TYR A 67 12.68 -0.45 -8.51
C TYR A 67 13.14 0.95 -8.06
N SER A 68 13.17 1.89 -9.01
CA SER A 68 13.36 3.31 -8.73
C SER A 68 12.06 4.08 -9.01
N PRO A 69 11.53 4.84 -8.05
CA PRO A 69 10.36 5.68 -8.31
C PRO A 69 10.68 6.72 -9.39
N PRO A 70 9.76 7.02 -10.33
CA PRO A 70 9.99 8.05 -11.33
C PRO A 70 10.08 9.44 -10.67
N GLU A 71 11.14 10.18 -10.96
CA GLU A 71 11.44 11.51 -10.37
C GLU A 71 10.60 12.67 -10.95
N SER A 72 9.73 12.42 -11.93
CA SER A 72 8.94 13.49 -12.55
C SER A 72 7.78 13.92 -11.66
N GLU A 73 7.77 15.21 -11.30
CA GLU A 73 6.78 15.93 -10.47
C GLU A 73 5.31 15.71 -10.94
N GLU A 74 5.08 15.45 -12.23
CA GLU A 74 3.74 15.13 -12.76
C GLU A 74 3.22 13.73 -12.37
N GLN A 75 4.11 12.82 -11.98
CA GLN A 75 3.81 11.47 -11.46
C GLN A 75 3.86 11.38 -9.93
N GLU A 76 4.40 12.40 -9.26
CA GLU A 76 4.41 12.54 -7.80
C GLU A 76 3.04 12.93 -7.22
N HIS A 77 2.14 13.48 -8.03
CA HIS A 77 0.79 13.80 -7.61
C HIS A 77 -0.05 12.53 -7.37
N ASN A 78 0.19 11.94 -6.20
CA ASN A 78 -0.55 10.88 -5.51
C ASN A 78 -0.09 9.43 -5.77
N PRO A 79 1.04 8.96 -5.20
CA PRO A 79 1.18 7.55 -4.91
C PRO A 79 0.09 7.19 -3.89
N SER A 80 -1.02 6.68 -4.39
CA SER A 80 -2.24 6.33 -3.65
C SER A 80 -2.07 5.07 -2.81
N LEU A 81 -0.89 4.83 -2.24
CA LEU A 81 -0.57 3.56 -1.62
C LEU A 81 0.41 3.71 -0.46
N ILE A 82 -0.05 4.25 0.66
CA ILE A 82 0.64 4.06 1.94
C ILE A 82 0.38 2.61 2.36
N SER A 83 1.39 1.74 2.20
CA SER A 83 1.31 0.31 2.49
C SER A 83 1.92 0.02 3.86
N THR A 84 1.18 -0.65 4.73
CA THR A 84 1.74 -1.34 5.90
C THR A 84 1.41 -2.83 5.77
N GLY A 85 2.31 -3.57 5.12
CA GLY A 85 2.18 -5.01 4.86
C GLY A 85 1.01 -5.33 3.93
N THR A 86 -0.18 -5.57 4.50
CA THR A 86 -1.40 -5.95 3.76
C THR A 86 -2.49 -4.88 3.76
N ARG A 87 -2.25 -3.74 4.43
CA ARG A 87 -3.17 -2.62 4.53
C ARG A 87 -2.68 -1.49 3.66
N TYR A 88 -3.56 -0.99 2.81
CA TYR A 88 -3.32 0.08 1.86
C TYR A 88 -4.29 1.22 2.12
N VAL A 89 -3.80 2.45 2.00
CA VAL A 89 -4.63 3.66 1.99
C VAL A 89 -4.68 4.17 0.56
N LEU A 90 -5.85 4.05 -0.08
CA LEU A 90 -6.06 4.46 -1.46
C LEU A 90 -6.64 5.87 -1.53
N ARG A 91 -6.10 6.69 -2.43
CA ARG A 91 -6.60 8.02 -2.77
C ARG A 91 -7.61 7.95 -3.92
N TYR A 92 -8.44 8.99 -4.00
CA TYR A 92 -9.42 9.14 -5.06
C TYR A 92 -8.75 9.44 -6.41
N ILE A 93 -9.16 8.76 -7.47
CA ILE A 93 -8.63 8.91 -8.84
C ILE A 93 -9.71 9.21 -9.88
N GLY A 94 -10.93 9.54 -9.44
CA GLY A 94 -12.04 9.86 -10.34
C GLY A 94 -12.07 11.33 -10.74
N GLU A 95 -13.19 11.72 -11.36
CA GLU A 95 -13.36 13.05 -11.98
C GLU A 95 -13.74 14.15 -10.99
N PHE A 96 -14.19 13.81 -9.78
CA PHE A 96 -14.71 14.79 -8.81
C PHE A 96 -13.61 15.35 -7.90
N PRO A 97 -13.21 16.63 -8.03
CA PRO A 97 -12.12 17.20 -7.22
C PRO A 97 -12.45 17.29 -5.74
N ALA A 98 -13.74 17.36 -5.38
CA ALA A 98 -14.20 17.40 -3.99
C ALA A 98 -13.85 16.12 -3.19
N LEU A 99 -13.52 15.01 -3.88
CA LEU A 99 -13.20 13.73 -3.25
C LEU A 99 -11.70 13.45 -3.18
N VAL A 100 -10.84 14.37 -3.64
CA VAL A 100 -9.38 14.16 -3.73
C VAL A 100 -8.74 13.89 -2.36
N GLU A 101 -9.24 14.57 -1.32
CA GLU A 101 -8.76 14.38 0.06
C GLU A 101 -9.36 13.15 0.75
N VAL A 102 -10.40 12.56 0.16
CA VAL A 102 -11.08 11.40 0.72
C VAL A 102 -10.29 10.13 0.40
N VAL A 103 -9.97 9.37 1.44
CA VAL A 103 -9.19 8.13 1.34
C VAL A 103 -10.01 6.91 1.73
N THR A 104 -9.68 5.77 1.11
CA THR A 104 -10.27 4.48 1.47
C THR A 104 -9.22 3.54 2.03
N HIS A 105 -9.59 2.84 3.09
CA HIS A 105 -8.75 1.79 3.64
C HIS A 105 -9.08 0.47 2.96
N VAL A 106 -8.05 -0.14 2.39
CA VAL A 106 -8.13 -1.42 1.70
C VAL A 106 -7.20 -2.40 2.39
N LYS A 107 -7.68 -3.62 2.61
CA LYS A 107 -6.86 -4.71 3.13
C LYS A 107 -6.86 -5.87 2.15
N VAL A 108 -5.68 -6.35 1.78
CA VAL A 108 -5.54 -7.54 0.94
C VAL A 108 -5.68 -8.79 1.80
N TYR A 109 -6.55 -9.68 1.35
CA TYR A 109 -6.77 -11.01 1.89
C TYR A 109 -6.40 -12.05 0.83
N ARG A 110 -5.83 -13.17 1.25
CA ARG A 110 -5.63 -14.33 0.37
C ARG A 110 -6.77 -15.31 0.58
N VAL A 111 -7.52 -15.58 -0.49
CA VAL A 111 -8.54 -16.62 -0.52
C VAL A 111 -8.05 -17.69 -1.50
N ARG A 112 -7.56 -18.80 -0.94
CA ARG A 112 -6.87 -19.86 -1.70
C ARG A 112 -5.68 -19.25 -2.47
N ASN A 113 -5.65 -19.39 -3.81
CA ASN A 113 -4.57 -18.88 -4.68
C ASN A 113 -4.89 -17.50 -5.27
N ARG A 114 -5.81 -16.73 -4.69
CA ARG A 114 -6.20 -15.40 -5.21
C ARG A 114 -6.09 -14.34 -4.11
N ALA A 115 -5.54 -13.18 -4.48
CA ALA A 115 -5.62 -11.98 -3.66
C ALA A 115 -6.98 -11.31 -3.89
N VAL A 116 -7.67 -10.98 -2.79
CA VAL A 116 -8.97 -10.31 -2.76
C VAL A 116 -8.84 -9.07 -1.89
N PHE A 117 -9.46 -7.97 -2.29
CA PHE A 117 -9.46 -6.74 -1.50
C PHE A 117 -10.69 -6.67 -0.61
N GLY A 118 -10.49 -6.36 0.67
CA GLY A 118 -11.55 -5.91 1.56
C GLY A 118 -11.49 -4.40 1.69
N VAL A 119 -12.57 -3.73 1.32
CA VAL A 119 -12.64 -2.26 1.23
C VAL A 119 -13.54 -1.72 2.34
N ARG A 120 -13.11 -0.64 2.99
CA ARG A 120 -13.97 0.18 3.85
C ARG A 120 -14.57 1.34 3.06
N CYS A 121 -15.85 1.58 3.27
CA CYS A 121 -16.55 2.68 2.63
C CYS A 121 -15.96 4.02 3.10
N PRO A 122 -15.58 4.93 2.18
CA PRO A 122 -15.03 6.24 2.54
C PRO A 122 -16.06 7.14 3.22
N PHE A 123 -17.35 6.93 2.95
CA PHE A 123 -18.42 7.80 3.43
C PHE A 123 -18.99 7.37 4.78
N CYS A 124 -19.15 6.06 5.02
CA CYS A 124 -19.77 5.55 6.24
C CYS A 124 -18.86 4.65 7.09
N GLY A 125 -17.62 4.39 6.66
CA GLY A 125 -16.66 3.53 7.35
C GLY A 125 -17.01 2.04 7.38
N GLY A 126 -18.20 1.66 6.91
CA GLY A 126 -18.69 0.29 6.89
C GLY A 126 -17.93 -0.61 5.94
N ALA A 127 -18.00 -1.93 6.17
CA ALA A 127 -17.46 -2.91 5.25
C ALA A 127 -18.23 -2.90 3.93
N MET A 128 -17.51 -3.07 2.81
CA MET A 128 -18.12 -3.15 1.49
C MET A 128 -18.05 -4.58 0.95
N ALA A 129 -19.13 -5.01 0.30
CA ALA A 129 -19.21 -6.29 -0.38
C ALA A 129 -18.86 -6.11 -1.86
N GLN A 130 -18.12 -7.06 -2.43
CA GLN A 130 -17.79 -7.06 -3.85
C GLN A 130 -19.05 -7.34 -4.67
N SER A 131 -19.34 -6.49 -5.65
CA SER A 131 -20.44 -6.65 -6.60
C SER A 131 -19.91 -7.14 -7.95
N SER A 132 -20.53 -8.18 -8.51
CA SER A 132 -20.17 -8.69 -9.84
C SER A 132 -20.51 -7.69 -10.94
N LEU A 133 -19.60 -7.51 -11.88
CA LEU A 133 -19.83 -6.70 -13.08
C LEU A 133 -20.78 -7.45 -14.03
N SER A 134 -21.94 -6.86 -14.30
CA SER A 134 -22.94 -7.39 -15.23
C SER A 134 -22.48 -7.22 -16.69
N GLY A 135 -21.99 -8.30 -17.30
CA GLY A 135 -22.13 -8.71 -18.72
C GLY A 135 -21.74 -7.79 -19.89
N LYS A 136 -21.54 -6.48 -19.73
CA LYS A 136 -21.24 -5.54 -20.83
C LYS A 136 -19.75 -5.17 -20.83
N ARG A 137 -19.17 -5.05 -22.02
CA ARG A 137 -17.72 -5.04 -22.32
C ARG A 137 -16.87 -4.22 -21.36
N ARG A 138 -15.69 -4.79 -21.09
CA ARG A 138 -14.87 -4.71 -19.88
C ARG A 138 -13.89 -3.54 -19.92
N GLU A 139 -13.84 -2.74 -18.84
CA GLU A 139 -12.55 -2.24 -18.37
C GLU A 139 -11.97 -3.37 -17.49
N MET A 140 -11.05 -4.17 -18.06
CA MET A 140 -10.69 -5.53 -17.60
C MET A 140 -10.30 -5.67 -16.11
N ARG A 141 -10.00 -4.54 -15.45
CA ARG A 141 -9.32 -4.46 -14.15
C ARG A 141 -10.06 -3.62 -13.10
N GLU A 142 -11.31 -3.22 -13.35
CA GLU A 142 -12.15 -2.55 -12.36
C GLU A 142 -12.80 -3.56 -11.41
N GLU A 143 -12.70 -3.33 -10.11
CA GLU A 143 -13.44 -4.11 -9.10
C GLU A 143 -14.43 -3.22 -8.36
N ARG A 144 -15.70 -3.63 -8.28
CA ARG A 144 -16.77 -2.81 -7.70
C ARG A 144 -17.20 -3.32 -6.33
N TYR A 145 -17.43 -2.39 -5.43
CA TYR A 145 -17.82 -2.62 -4.05
C TYR A 145 -19.07 -1.81 -3.70
N LYS A 146 -19.97 -2.40 -2.91
CA LYS A 146 -21.18 -1.74 -2.40
C LYS A 146 -21.27 -1.94 -0.89
N CYS A 147 -21.57 -0.89 -0.13
CA CYS A 147 -21.87 -1.00 1.30
C CYS A 147 -23.37 -1.22 1.55
N SER A 148 -23.72 -1.56 2.79
CA SER A 148 -25.13 -1.74 3.23
C SER A 148 -25.97 -0.47 3.08
N SER A 149 -25.37 0.72 3.25
CA SER A 149 -26.05 2.01 3.08
C SER A 149 -26.23 2.42 1.62
N GLY A 150 -25.72 1.65 0.66
CA GLY A 150 -25.92 1.89 -0.77
C GLY A 150 -24.81 2.66 -1.49
N HIS A 151 -23.77 3.13 -0.80
CA HIS A 151 -22.60 3.74 -1.44
C HIS A 151 -21.84 2.71 -2.29
N ARG A 152 -21.26 3.19 -3.39
CA ARG A 152 -20.50 2.39 -4.35
C ARG A 152 -19.09 2.94 -4.45
N VAL A 153 -18.12 2.03 -4.59
CA VAL A 153 -16.71 2.36 -4.79
C VAL A 153 -16.15 1.38 -5.82
N SER A 154 -15.35 1.88 -6.73
CA SER A 154 -14.65 1.11 -7.74
C SER A 154 -13.15 1.22 -7.54
N LEU A 155 -12.46 0.08 -7.45
CA LEU A 155 -11.01 0.04 -7.47
C LEU A 155 -10.52 -0.09 -8.91
N CYS A 156 -9.71 0.86 -9.36
CA CYS A 156 -9.17 0.90 -10.72
C CYS A 156 -7.66 1.12 -10.67
N PRO A 157 -6.86 0.37 -11.47
CA PRO A 157 -5.48 0.76 -11.72
C PRO A 157 -5.45 1.99 -12.63
N ASN A 158 -4.60 2.96 -12.31
CA ASN A 158 -4.23 4.03 -13.23
C ASN A 158 -3.38 3.46 -14.41
N LYS A 159 -3.13 4.26 -15.45
CA LYS A 159 -2.30 3.90 -16.61
C LYS A 159 -0.90 3.40 -16.20
N GLN A 160 -0.37 3.91 -15.10
CA GLN A 160 0.91 3.58 -14.49
C GLN A 160 0.85 2.31 -13.60
N GLY A 161 -0.32 1.69 -13.44
CA GLY A 161 -0.50 0.47 -12.64
C GLY A 161 -0.75 0.68 -11.14
N VAL A 162 -0.68 1.93 -10.66
CA VAL A 162 -1.01 2.34 -9.29
C VAL A 162 -2.50 2.17 -9.04
N LEU A 163 -2.88 1.56 -7.91
CA LEU A 163 -4.28 1.31 -7.57
C LEU A 163 -4.90 2.51 -6.87
N GLY A 164 -6.07 2.97 -7.34
CA GLY A 164 -6.86 4.03 -6.70
C GLY A 164 -8.34 3.67 -6.63
N TRP A 165 -9.12 4.52 -5.95
CA TRP A 165 -10.57 4.35 -5.86
C TRP A 165 -11.33 5.47 -6.59
N LYS A 166 -12.48 5.14 -7.16
CA LYS A 166 -13.41 6.07 -7.81
C LYS A 166 -14.86 5.80 -7.41
#